data_AF-A0A0F9IB66-F1
#
_entry.id   AF-A0A0F9IB66-F1
#
_cell.length_a   1.000
_cell.length_b   1.000
_cell.length_c   1.000
_cell.angle_alpha   90.00
_cell.angle_beta   90.00
_cell.angle_gamma   90.00
#
_symmetry.space_group_name_H-M   'P 1'
#
loop_
_entity.id
_entity.type
_entity.pdbx_description
1 polymer ?
#
loop_
_entity_poly.entity_id
_entity_poly.type
_entity_poly.pdbx_seq_one_letter_code
_entity_poly.pdbx_strand_id
1 'polypeptide(L)'
;MKPTVGRIVHYTNLGDADGKYPSEQQAAIITKVEAIRPPEKRGHDEESYWHVWLHIFYITGQFDMEKVPFSPKYKRGHWTWPPRVSVT
;
A
#
# COMPACT_ATOMS: atom_id res chain seq x y z
N MET A 1 8.87 9.18 -3.47
CA MET A 1 8.79 9.68 -2.06
C MET A 1 9.09 8.55 -1.08
N LYS A 2 10.02 8.76 -0.13
CA LYS A 2 10.30 7.77 0.93
C LYS A 2 9.11 7.67 1.91
N PRO A 3 8.55 6.47 2.15
CA PRO A 3 7.51 6.29 3.16
C PRO A 3 8.08 6.41 4.58
N THR A 4 7.20 6.73 5.54
CA THR A 4 7.55 6.83 6.96
C THR A 4 6.48 6.13 7.81
N VAL A 5 6.89 5.59 8.96
CA VAL A 5 5.97 5.05 9.97
C VAL A 5 4.98 6.14 10.41
N GLY A 6 3.74 5.73 10.68
CA GLY A 6 2.65 6.61 11.11
C GLY A 6 1.86 7.29 9.99
N ARG A 7 2.25 7.12 8.72
CA ARG A 7 1.50 7.68 7.59
C ARG A 7 0.34 6.80 7.15
N ILE A 8 -0.78 7.44 6.82
CA ILE A 8 -1.94 6.79 6.22
C ILE A 8 -1.72 6.62 4.71
N VAL A 9 -2.00 5.42 4.22
CA VAL A 9 -1.95 5.01 2.82
C VAL A 9 -3.22 4.25 2.44
N HIS A 10 -3.41 3.99 1.14
CA HIS A 10 -4.44 3.06 0.69
C HIS A 10 -3.82 1.70 0.43
N TYR A 11 -4.38 0.65 1.03
CA TYR A 11 -4.12 -0.74 0.68
C TYR A 11 -5.24 -1.24 -0.24
N THR A 12 -4.89 -1.78 -1.40
CA THR A 12 -5.86 -2.41 -2.31
C THR A 12 -5.96 -3.89 -1.97
N ASN A 13 -7.09 -4.31 -1.40
CA ASN A 13 -7.25 -5.67 -0.91
C ASN A 13 -7.27 -6.72 -2.03
N LEU A 14 -7.04 -7.98 -1.68
CA LEU A 14 -6.99 -9.06 -2.67
C LEU A 14 -8.35 -9.41 -3.27
N GLY A 15 -9.47 -8.95 -2.68
CA GLY A 15 -10.79 -9.50 -2.94
C GLY A 15 -10.83 -11.02 -2.72
N ASP A 16 -11.81 -11.70 -3.32
CA ASP A 16 -11.84 -13.15 -3.40
C ASP A 16 -11.45 -13.67 -4.79
N ALA A 17 -11.27 -15.00 -4.87
CA ALA A 17 -10.93 -15.70 -6.11
C ALA A 17 -12.12 -15.79 -7.08
N ASP A 18 -13.33 -15.95 -6.54
CA ASP A 18 -14.56 -16.12 -7.31
C ASP A 18 -15.18 -14.79 -7.77
N GLY A 19 -14.61 -13.66 -7.32
CA GLY A 19 -15.05 -12.31 -7.69
C GLY A 19 -16.32 -11.83 -6.97
N LYS A 20 -16.86 -12.58 -6.02
CA LYS A 20 -18.02 -12.17 -5.21
C LYS A 20 -17.68 -10.99 -4.31
N TYR A 21 -16.43 -10.85 -3.89
CA TYR A 21 -15.92 -9.68 -3.16
C TYR A 21 -14.84 -8.97 -3.98
N PRO A 22 -15.15 -7.79 -4.56
CA PRO A 22 -14.22 -7.09 -5.42
C PRO A 22 -13.00 -6.58 -4.63
N SER A 23 -11.97 -6.21 -5.39
CA SER A 23 -10.84 -5.51 -4.80
C SER A 23 -11.23 -4.07 -4.46
N GLU A 24 -11.03 -3.69 -3.21
CA GLU A 24 -11.37 -2.36 -2.70
C GLU A 24 -10.18 -1.73 -1.97
N GLN A 25 -10.18 -0.40 -1.95
CA GLN A 25 -9.19 0.37 -1.21
C GLN A 25 -9.60 0.48 0.25
N GLN A 26 -8.66 0.20 1.13
CA GLN A 26 -8.81 0.29 2.57
C GLN A 26 -7.79 1.28 3.11
N ALA A 27 -8.19 2.06 4.12
CA ALA A 27 -7.24 2.90 4.83
C ALA A 27 -6.27 1.99 5.61
N ALA A 28 -5.00 2.36 5.59
CA ALA A 28 -3.96 1.63 6.32
C ALA A 28 -2.94 2.60 6.89
N ILE A 29 -2.37 2.29 8.05
CA ILE A 29 -1.25 3.02 8.63
C ILE A 29 0.04 2.23 8.47
N ILE A 30 1.11 2.91 8.07
CA ILE A 30 2.44 2.30 7.97
C ILE A 30 2.99 2.08 9.39
N THR A 31 3.27 0.83 9.74
CA THR A 31 3.82 0.44 11.04
C THR A 31 5.33 0.16 10.99
N LYS A 32 5.86 -0.20 9.83
CA LYS A 32 7.30 -0.39 9.58
C LYS A 32 7.65 -0.04 8.14
N VAL A 33 8.87 0.44 7.91
CA VAL A 33 9.45 0.69 6.58
C VAL A 33 10.77 -0.07 6.47
N GLU A 34 10.93 -0.84 5.39
CA GLU A 34 12.16 -1.58 5.08
C GLU A 34 12.61 -1.26 3.65
N ALA A 35 13.89 -0.93 3.50
CA ALA A 35 14.49 -0.80 2.17
C ALA A 35 14.61 -2.19 1.54
N ILE A 36 14.06 -2.33 0.34
CA ILE A 36 14.38 -3.46 -0.53
C ILE A 36 15.72 -3.11 -1.18
N ARG A 37 16.69 -4.04 -1.17
CA ARG A 37 18.00 -3.82 -1.83
C ARG A 37 17.78 -3.17 -3.20
N PRO A 38 18.56 -2.15 -3.57
CA PRO A 38 18.27 -1.37 -4.78
C PRO A 38 18.22 -2.34 -5.96
N PRO A 39 17.12 -2.40 -6.73
CA PRO A 39 17.17 -3.08 -8.00
C PRO A 39 18.24 -2.36 -8.81
N GLU A 40 19.09 -3.14 -9.46
CA GLU A 40 20.19 -2.69 -10.30
C GLU A 40 19.70 -1.91 -11.55
N LYS A 41 18.40 -1.60 -11.63
CA LYS A 41 17.70 -1.07 -12.79
C LYS A 41 17.14 0.33 -12.53
N ARG A 42 17.62 1.27 -13.34
CA ARG A 42 16.99 2.58 -13.55
C ARG A 42 15.60 2.38 -14.17
N GLY A 43 14.57 3.06 -13.65
CA GLY A 43 13.23 3.11 -14.27
C GLY A 43 12.04 2.74 -13.37
N HIS A 44 12.25 2.47 -12.08
CA HIS A 44 11.17 2.23 -11.13
C HIS A 44 10.86 3.47 -10.28
N ASP A 45 9.59 3.62 -9.86
CA ASP A 45 9.18 4.66 -8.90
C ASP A 45 9.98 4.55 -7.60
N GLU A 46 10.40 5.67 -7.01
CA GLU A 46 11.21 5.67 -5.79
C GLU A 46 10.57 4.91 -4.62
N GLU A 47 9.25 4.90 -4.57
CA GLU A 47 8.43 4.19 -3.59
C GLU A 47 8.60 2.66 -3.70
N SER A 48 8.91 2.14 -4.89
CA SER A 48 9.11 0.71 -5.11
C SER A 48 10.37 0.15 -4.45
N TYR A 49 11.27 1.02 -3.98
CA TYR A 49 12.43 0.63 -3.18
C TYR A 49 12.08 0.28 -1.72
N TRP A 50 10.80 0.35 -1.35
CA TRP A 50 10.36 0.17 0.03
C TRP A 50 9.26 -0.89 0.14
N HIS A 51 9.47 -1.82 1.05
CA HIS A 51 8.39 -2.59 1.64
C HIS A 51 7.89 -1.87 2.89
N VAL A 52 6.58 -1.91 3.08
CA VAL A 52 5.94 -1.38 4.29
C VAL A 52 5.14 -2.47 5.00
N TRP A 53 5.06 -2.35 6.32
CA TRP A 53 4.09 -3.10 7.11
C TRP A 53 2.91 -2.19 7.34
N LEU A 54 1.73 -2.77 7.29
CA LEU A 54 0.48 -2.04 7.38
C LEU A 54 -0.36 -2.62 8.50
N HIS A 55 -0.94 -1.73 9.29
CA HIS A 55 -2.17 -2.05 10.01
C HIS A 55 -3.34 -1.51 9.18
N ILE A 56 -4.27 -2.38 8.81
CA ILE A 56 -5.29 -2.10 7.80
C ILE A 56 -6.67 -2.11 8.45
N PHE A 57 -7.43 -1.06 8.20
CA PHE A 57 -8.74 -0.83 8.78
C PHE A 57 -9.84 -1.25 7.79
N TYR A 58 -10.72 -2.13 8.25
CA TYR A 58 -11.99 -2.45 7.60
C TYR A 58 -13.12 -1.98 8.51
N ILE A 59 -14.29 -1.72 7.93
CA ILE A 59 -15.49 -1.41 8.72
C ILE A 59 -15.82 -2.57 9.69
N THR A 60 -15.54 -3.81 9.28
CA THR A 60 -15.87 -5.02 10.03
C THR A 60 -14.70 -5.62 10.82
N GLY A 61 -13.52 -4.99 10.82
CA GLY A 61 -12.35 -5.54 11.50
C GLY A 61 -11.04 -4.88 11.09
N GLN A 62 -9.94 -5.53 11.45
CA GLN A 62 -8.59 -5.02 11.15
C GLN A 62 -7.61 -6.19 11.04
N PHE A 63 -6.52 -5.97 10.31
CA PHE A 63 -5.43 -6.93 10.22
C PHE A 63 -4.09 -6.25 9.97
N ASP A 64 -3.02 -6.98 10.29
CA ASP A 64 -1.66 -6.57 9.99
C ASP A 64 -1.15 -7.30 8.75
N MET A 65 -0.43 -6.58 7.89
CA MET A 65 0.27 -7.14 6.74
C MET A 65 1.73 -6.77 6.74
N GLU A 66 2.55 -7.74 6.38
CA GLU A 66 3.98 -7.61 6.28
C GLU A 66 4.42 -7.44 4.83
N LYS A 67 5.50 -6.68 4.63
CA LYS A 67 6.21 -6.58 3.34
C LYS A 67 5.30 -6.24 2.15
N VAL A 68 4.38 -5.31 2.33
CA VAL A 68 3.44 -4.90 1.29
C VAL A 68 4.19 -4.08 0.22
N PRO A 69 4.15 -4.49 -1.07
CA PRO A 69 4.80 -3.77 -2.16
C PRO A 69 4.04 -2.52 -2.57
N PHE A 70 4.75 -1.52 -3.09
CA PHE A 70 4.16 -0.30 -3.65
C PHE A 70 3.62 -0.52 -5.06
N SER A 71 2.54 0.19 -5.41
CA SER A 71 2.17 0.44 -6.79
C SER A 71 1.71 1.90 -6.97
N PRO A 72 2.03 2.57 -8.09
CA PRO A 72 1.45 3.89 -8.39
C PRO A 72 -0.03 3.80 -8.81
N LYS A 73 -0.55 2.59 -9.05
CA LYS A 73 -1.94 2.31 -9.43
C LYS A 73 -2.58 1.41 -8.38
N TYR A 74 -3.90 1.43 -8.29
CA TYR A 74 -4.67 0.57 -7.37
C TYR A 74 -4.61 -0.90 -7.81
N LYS A 75 -3.52 -1.58 -7.45
CA LYS A 75 -3.23 -2.98 -7.78
C LYS A 75 -3.46 -3.85 -6.54
N ARG A 76 -4.20 -4.96 -6.71
CA ARG A 76 -4.44 -5.98 -5.67
C ARG A 76 -3.15 -6.32 -4.91
N GLY A 77 -3.22 -6.28 -3.58
CA GLY A 77 -2.12 -6.61 -2.67
C GLY A 77 -1.03 -5.55 -2.54
N HIS A 78 -1.22 -4.35 -3.10
CA HIS A 78 -0.23 -3.27 -3.05
C HIS A 78 -0.75 -2.08 -2.25
N TRP A 79 0.19 -1.31 -1.70
CA TRP A 79 -0.10 0.00 -1.11
C TRP A 79 0.15 1.11 -2.13
N THR A 80 -0.62 2.19 -2.00
CA THR A 80 -0.55 3.39 -2.84
C THR A 80 -0.72 4.65 -1.96
N TRP A 81 -0.17 5.78 -2.40
CA TRP A 81 -0.47 7.06 -1.74
C TRP A 81 -1.94 7.43 -1.96
N PRO A 82 -2.64 7.99 -0.95
CA PRO A 82 -3.97 8.54 -1.14
C PRO A 82 -3.93 9.66 -2.18
N PRO A 83 -5.00 9.83 -2.98
CA PRO A 83 -5.08 10.94 -3.92
C PRO A 83 -5.03 12.26 -3.16
N ARG A 84 -4.22 13.21 -3.66
CA ARG A 84 -4.25 14.58 -3.13
C ARG A 84 -5.52 15.24 -3.63
N VAL A 85 -6.36 15.72 -2.71
CA VAL A 85 -7.41 16.67 -3.07
C VAL A 85 -6.75 17.97 -3.51
N SER A 86 -7.06 18.43 -4.72
CA SER A 86 -6.78 19.81 -5.10
C SER A 86 -7.65 20.69 -4.23
N VAL A 87 -7.02 21.62 -3.50
CA VAL A 87 -7.77 22.72 -2.87
C VAL A 87 -8.14 23.65 -4.02
N THR A 88 -9.43 23.69 -4.37
CA THR A 88 -9.99 24.68 -5.29
C THR A 88 -10.21 25.99 -4.56
#